data_AF-A0A6A3CZY0-F1
#
_entry.id   AF-A0A6A3CZY0-F1
#
_cell.length_a   1.000
_cell.length_b   1.000
_cell.length_c   1.000
_cell.angle_alpha   90.00
_cell.angle_beta   90.00
_cell.angle_gamma   90.00
#
_symmetry.space_group_name_H-M   'P 1'
#
loop_
_entity.id
_entity.type
_entity.pdbx_description
1 polymer ?
#
loop_
_entity_poly.entity_id
_entity_poly.type
_entity_poly.pdbx_seq_one_letter_code
_entity_poly.pdbx_strand_id
1 'polypeptide(L)'
;MSTRAVGTIGYIDPEYCVSNVLTTKSDVYGFGVVLLELLAGRKAVFRNEEDGTGPTAVVEYAIPGLSAGDLRAVIDRMVRVPEIHEAEAVELMAYTAMQCVNLEGKERPNMIDIVANLEKPLSL
;
A
#
# COMPACT_ATOMS: atom_id res chain seq x y z
N MET A 1 4.30 -10.11 -30.87
CA MET A 1 4.63 -8.80 -30.25
C MET A 1 4.40 -8.95 -28.76
N SER A 2 5.44 -8.86 -27.94
CA SER A 2 5.31 -8.85 -26.47
C SER A 2 5.01 -7.42 -26.05
N THR A 3 3.79 -7.17 -25.57
CA THR A 3 3.42 -5.91 -24.93
C THR A 3 4.19 -5.82 -23.62
N ARG A 4 5.27 -5.03 -23.60
CA ARG A 4 5.98 -4.72 -22.34
C ARG A 4 4.99 -4.03 -21.41
N ALA A 5 5.00 -4.39 -20.14
CA ALA A 5 4.24 -3.68 -19.12
C ALA A 5 4.57 -2.17 -19.15
N VAL A 6 3.54 -1.33 -19.15
CA VAL A 6 3.66 0.14 -19.11
C VAL A 6 2.95 0.64 -17.86
N GLY A 7 3.59 1.55 -17.13
CA GLY A 7 2.99 2.16 -15.94
C GLY A 7 3.95 3.13 -15.26
N THR A 8 3.51 3.67 -14.13
CA THR A 8 4.30 4.60 -13.31
C THR A 8 5.15 3.82 -12.32
N ILE A 9 6.47 4.04 -12.33
CA ILE A 9 7.43 3.40 -11.40
C ILE A 9 6.95 3.59 -9.96
N GLY A 10 6.94 2.49 -9.19
CA GLY A 10 6.45 2.45 -7.81
C GLY A 10 5.01 1.92 -7.67
N TYR A 11 4.18 2.04 -8.72
CA TYR A 11 2.77 1.61 -8.71
C TYR A 11 2.50 0.37 -9.56
N ILE A 12 3.48 -0.06 -10.36
CA ILE A 12 3.29 -1.17 -11.30
C ILE A 12 3.20 -2.48 -10.54
N ASP A 13 2.10 -3.18 -10.74
CA ASP A 13 1.89 -4.54 -10.25
C ASP A 13 3.03 -5.48 -10.69
N PRO A 14 3.75 -6.13 -9.76
CA PRO A 14 4.82 -7.06 -10.11
C PRO A 14 4.31 -8.28 -10.88
N GLU A 15 3.08 -8.74 -10.63
CA GLU A 15 2.46 -9.84 -11.39
C GLU A 15 2.18 -9.43 -12.83
N TYR A 16 1.71 -8.19 -13.06
CA TYR A 16 1.56 -7.62 -14.40
C TYR A 16 2.90 -7.52 -15.13
N CYS A 17 3.96 -7.06 -14.45
CA CYS A 17 5.31 -6.98 -15.03
C CYS A 17 5.82 -8.35 -15.52
N VAL A 18 5.57 -9.41 -14.75
CA VAL A 18 6.05 -10.76 -15.08
C VAL A 18 5.16 -11.44 -16.12
N SER A 19 3.83 -11.39 -15.93
CA SER A 19 2.86 -12.08 -16.77
C SER A 19 2.58 -11.36 -18.09
N ASN A 20 2.78 -10.03 -18.14
CA ASN A 20 2.29 -9.12 -19.17
C ASN A 20 0.74 -9.16 -19.33
N VAL A 21 0.01 -9.62 -18.30
CA VAL A 21 -1.45 -9.66 -18.27
C VAL A 21 -1.95 -8.58 -17.32
N LEU A 22 -2.53 -7.52 -17.88
CA LEU A 22 -3.14 -6.46 -17.08
C LEU A 22 -4.53 -6.92 -16.62
N THR A 23 -4.81 -6.77 -15.33
CA THR A 23 -6.11 -7.12 -14.75
C THR A 23 -6.61 -6.04 -13.81
N THR A 24 -7.86 -6.14 -13.36
CA THR A 24 -8.37 -5.27 -12.28
C THR A 24 -7.57 -5.41 -10.98
N LYS A 25 -6.89 -6.55 -10.77
CA LYS A 25 -6.01 -6.76 -9.62
C LYS A 25 -4.73 -5.94 -9.71
N SER A 26 -4.31 -5.55 -10.91
CA SER A 26 -3.19 -4.63 -11.09
C SER A 26 -3.55 -3.22 -10.63
N ASP A 27 -4.79 -2.77 -10.85
CA ASP A 27 -5.30 -1.50 -10.30
C ASP A 27 -5.41 -1.58 -8.76
N VAL A 28 -5.84 -2.72 -8.21
CA VAL A 28 -5.88 -2.95 -6.76
C VAL A 28 -4.48 -2.81 -6.14
N TYR A 29 -3.45 -3.36 -6.79
CA TYR A 29 -2.07 -3.20 -6.32
C TYR A 29 -1.66 -1.72 -6.28
N GLY A 30 -1.89 -1.00 -7.38
CA GLY A 30 -1.59 0.43 -7.46
C GLY A 30 -2.33 1.26 -6.40
N PHE A 31 -3.60 0.93 -6.12
CA PHE A 31 -4.36 1.55 -5.05
C PHE A 31 -3.78 1.24 -3.66
N GLY A 32 -3.35 -0.01 -3.42
CA GLY A 32 -2.64 -0.39 -2.20
C GLY A 32 -1.38 0.43 -1.97
N VAL A 33 -0.61 0.71 -3.02
CA VAL A 33 0.56 1.61 -2.96
C VAL A 33 0.15 3.00 -2.50
N VAL A 34 -0.93 3.56 -3.07
CA VAL A 34 -1.45 4.88 -2.65
C VAL A 34 -1.86 4.90 -1.18
N LEU A 35 -2.54 3.85 -0.68
CA LEU A 35 -2.86 3.76 0.75
C LEU A 35 -1.60 3.75 1.62
N LEU A 36 -0.55 3.05 1.20
CA LEU A 36 0.73 3.06 1.91
C LEU A 36 1.42 4.42 1.86
N GLU A 37 1.33 5.16 0.74
CA GLU A 37 1.83 6.54 0.66
C GLU A 37 1.13 7.45 1.68
N LEU A 38 -0.20 7.33 1.79
CA LEU A 38 -1.01 8.10 2.73
C LEU A 38 -0.67 7.75 4.18
N LEU A 39 -0.53 6.46 4.49
CA LEU A 39 -0.14 6.01 5.83
C LEU A 39 1.26 6.48 6.20
N ALA A 40 2.23 6.35 5.28
CA ALA A 40 3.64 6.61 5.57
C ALA A 40 4.06 8.08 5.42
N GLY A 41 3.25 8.90 4.75
CA GLY A 41 3.62 10.27 4.39
C GLY A 41 4.81 10.33 3.41
N ARG A 42 4.98 9.27 2.61
CA ARG A 42 6.11 9.10 1.69
C ARG A 42 5.61 8.84 0.28
N LYS A 43 6.36 9.30 -0.72
CA LYS A 43 6.08 8.98 -2.14
C LYS A 43 6.30 7.49 -2.40
N ALA A 44 5.62 6.95 -3.42
CA ALA A 44 5.66 5.54 -3.81
C ALA A 44 7.09 5.04 -4.05
N VAL A 45 7.97 5.92 -4.54
CA VAL A 45 9.42 5.75 -4.49
C VAL A 45 10.02 7.00 -3.87
N PHE A 46 10.81 6.83 -2.82
CA PHE A 46 11.47 7.92 -2.11
C PHE A 46 12.94 7.58 -1.87
N ARG A 47 13.73 8.59 -1.49
CA ARG A 47 15.08 8.39 -0.98
C ARG A 47 15.04 8.68 0.50
N ASN A 48 15.60 7.80 1.30
CA ASN A 48 15.81 8.09 2.70
C ASN A 48 17.14 8.83 2.84
N GLU A 49 17.09 10.10 3.22
CA GLU A 49 18.29 10.94 3.32
C GLU A 49 19.23 10.45 4.44
N GLU A 50 18.70 9.69 5.41
CA GLU A 50 19.42 9.25 6.60
C GLU A 50 20.28 7.99 6.39
N ASP A 51 19.92 7.10 5.46
CA ASP A 51 20.60 5.82 5.25
C ASP A 51 21.53 5.78 4.03
N GLY A 52 21.54 6.86 3.23
CA GLY A 52 22.40 6.98 2.04
C GLY A 52 22.12 5.94 0.96
N THR A 53 20.99 5.23 1.05
CA THR A 53 20.64 4.15 0.13
C THR A 53 20.02 4.70 -1.17
N GLY A 54 19.86 3.80 -2.15
CA GLY A 54 19.19 4.12 -3.42
C GLY A 54 17.71 4.48 -3.23
N PRO A 55 16.97 4.73 -4.32
CA PRO A 55 15.51 4.87 -4.25
C PRO A 55 14.88 3.60 -3.65
N THR A 56 13.97 3.77 -2.70
CA THR A 56 13.25 2.69 -2.00
C THR A 56 11.77 2.80 -2.30
N ALA A 57 11.12 1.67 -2.59
CA ALA A 57 9.67 1.65 -2.78
C ALA A 57 8.95 1.72 -1.43
N VAL A 58 7.82 2.44 -1.36
CA VAL A 58 7.02 2.54 -0.12
C VAL A 58 6.53 1.18 0.37
N VAL A 59 6.27 0.24 -0.56
CA VAL A 59 5.90 -1.14 -0.24
C VAL A 59 7.04 -1.85 0.51
N GLU A 60 8.27 -1.73 0.03
CA GLU A 60 9.47 -2.35 0.65
C GLU A 60 9.74 -1.76 2.04
N TYR A 61 9.47 -0.46 2.22
CA TYR A 61 9.60 0.22 3.52
C TYR A 61 8.50 -0.19 4.51
N ALA A 62 7.23 -0.14 4.10
CA ALA A 62 6.09 -0.22 5.00
C ALA A 62 5.74 -1.66 5.40
N ILE A 63 5.75 -2.60 4.44
CA ILE A 63 5.23 -3.95 4.66
C ILE A 63 5.93 -4.73 5.76
N PRO A 64 7.27 -4.67 5.94
CA PRO A 64 7.92 -5.34 7.06
C PRO A 64 7.43 -4.87 8.43
N GLY A 65 7.26 -3.55 8.61
CA GLY A 65 6.76 -2.97 9.86
C GLY A 65 5.30 -3.33 10.11
N LEU A 66 4.43 -3.18 9.11
CA LEU A 66 3.01 -3.52 9.23
C LEU A 66 2.81 -5.02 9.51
N SER A 67 3.59 -5.90 8.86
CA SER A 67 3.53 -7.36 9.08
C SER A 67 4.02 -7.77 10.48
N ALA A 68 4.89 -6.98 11.09
CA ALA A 68 5.32 -7.15 12.47
C ALA A 68 4.33 -6.57 13.50
N GLY A 69 3.23 -5.96 13.04
CA GLY A 69 2.28 -5.25 13.90
C GLY A 69 2.80 -3.90 14.41
N ASP A 70 3.91 -3.40 13.88
CA ASP A 70 4.47 -2.11 14.25
C ASP A 70 3.98 -1.00 13.30
N LEU A 71 2.69 -0.68 13.44
CA LEU A 71 2.05 0.39 12.68
C LEU A 71 2.71 1.75 12.97
N ARG A 72 3.23 1.97 14.18
CA ARG A 72 3.85 3.23 14.61
C ARG A 72 5.16 3.51 13.89
N ALA A 73 5.90 2.46 13.50
CA ALA A 73 7.10 2.63 12.68
C ALA A 73 6.80 3.13 11.26
N VAL A 74 5.58 2.88 10.77
CA VAL A 74 5.19 3.18 9.40
C VAL A 74 4.46 4.51 9.30
N ILE A 75 3.55 4.84 10.23
CA ILE A 75 2.73 6.05 10.18
C ILE A 75 3.59 7.31 10.03
N ASP A 76 3.12 8.24 9.18
CA ASP A 76 3.69 9.57 9.01
C ASP A 76 3.85 10.27 10.36
N ARG A 77 5.11 10.58 10.70
CA ARG A 77 5.48 11.24 11.96
C ARG A 77 4.97 12.68 12.06
N MET A 78 4.56 13.28 10.94
CA MET A 78 3.96 14.62 10.92
C MET A 78 2.48 14.60 11.30
N VAL A 79 1.83 13.44 11.24
CA VAL A 79 0.43 13.29 11.66
C VAL A 79 0.38 13.16 13.18
N ARG A 80 -0.64 13.77 13.80
CA ARG A 80 -0.86 13.63 15.24
C ARG A 80 -1.12 12.16 15.60
N VAL A 81 -0.85 11.79 16.84
CA VAL A 81 -1.26 10.47 17.34
C VAL A 81 -2.79 10.34 17.17
N PRO A 82 -3.28 9.25 16.55
CA PRO A 82 -4.72 9.01 16.43
C PRO A 82 -5.38 8.90 17.80
N GLU A 83 -6.61 9.42 17.92
CA GLU A 83 -7.47 9.15 19.05
C GLU A 83 -7.93 7.68 19.02
N ILE A 84 -8.44 7.17 20.14
CA ILE A 84 -8.84 5.75 20.26
C ILE A 84 -9.82 5.34 19.15
N HIS A 85 -10.77 6.21 18.82
CA HIS A 85 -11.77 5.95 17.78
C HIS A 85 -11.19 6.03 16.34
N GLU A 86 -10.08 6.74 16.15
CA GLU A 86 -9.39 6.85 14.85
C GLU A 86 -8.37 5.71 14.67
N ALA A 87 -7.83 5.15 15.76
CA ALA A 87 -6.84 4.08 15.72
C ALA A 87 -7.35 2.85 14.97
N GLU A 88 -8.61 2.44 15.22
CA GLU A 88 -9.23 1.32 14.50
C GLU A 88 -9.32 1.60 12.99
N ALA A 89 -9.62 2.84 12.60
CA ALA A 89 -9.68 3.23 11.20
C ALA A 89 -8.31 3.14 10.51
N VAL A 90 -7.26 3.60 11.19
CA VAL A 90 -5.89 3.55 10.66
C VAL A 90 -5.38 2.12 10.59
N GLU A 91 -5.67 1.28 11.59
CA GLU A 91 -5.34 -0.14 11.57
C GLU A 91 -6.04 -0.88 10.43
N LEU A 92 -7.33 -0.61 10.20
CA LEU A 92 -8.09 -1.22 9.12
C LEU A 92 -7.62 -0.74 7.74
N MET A 93 -7.23 0.53 7.60
CA MET A 93 -6.59 1.05 6.39
C MET A 93 -5.25 0.36 6.13
N ALA A 94 -4.41 0.20 7.15
CA ALA A 94 -3.12 -0.48 7.03
C ALA A 94 -3.28 -1.95 6.64
N TYR A 95 -4.20 -2.66 7.28
CA TYR A 95 -4.55 -4.04 6.91
C TYR A 95 -5.01 -4.12 5.45
N THR A 96 -5.92 -3.23 5.03
CA THR A 96 -6.43 -3.18 3.67
C THR A 96 -5.31 -2.92 2.66
N ALA A 97 -4.41 -1.97 2.95
CA ALA A 97 -3.26 -1.66 2.12
C ALA A 97 -2.33 -2.88 1.94
N MET A 98 -2.02 -3.60 3.02
CA MET A 98 -1.22 -4.82 2.97
C MET A 98 -1.83 -5.89 2.07
N GLN A 99 -3.14 -6.11 2.17
CA GLN A 99 -3.83 -7.10 1.33
C GLN A 99 -3.82 -6.70 -0.15
N CYS A 100 -3.94 -5.40 -0.44
CA CYS A 100 -3.93 -4.88 -1.82
C CYS A 100 -2.58 -5.08 -2.52
N VAL A 101 -1.46 -5.00 -1.81
CA VAL A 101 -0.11 -5.12 -2.40
C VAL A 101 0.47 -6.54 -2.36
N ASN A 102 -0.37 -7.56 -2.14
CA ASN A 102 0.05 -8.95 -2.27
C ASN A 102 0.68 -9.24 -3.65
N LEU A 103 1.71 -10.08 -3.68
CA LEU A 103 2.41 -10.42 -4.92
C LEU A 103 1.51 -11.18 -5.89
N GLU A 104 0.67 -12.07 -5.39
CA GLU A 104 -0.29 -12.85 -6.19
C GLU A 104 -1.63 -12.09 -6.30
N GLY A 105 -2.07 -11.78 -7.52
CA GLY A 105 -3.28 -10.98 -7.73
C GLY A 105 -4.56 -11.62 -7.19
N LYS A 106 -4.60 -12.95 -7.12
CA LYS A 106 -5.74 -13.71 -6.58
C LYS A 106 -5.93 -13.52 -5.06
N GLU A 107 -4.86 -13.20 -4.33
CA GLU A 107 -4.89 -12.99 -2.87
C GLU A 107 -5.28 -11.55 -2.52
N ARG A 108 -5.30 -10.64 -3.50
CA ARG A 108 -5.74 -9.27 -3.32
C ARG A 108 -7.28 -9.24 -3.19
N PRO A 109 -7.86 -8.34 -2.38
CA PRO A 109 -9.31 -8.17 -2.29
C PRO A 109 -9.90 -7.60 -3.59
N ASN A 110 -11.23 -7.60 -3.72
CA ASN A 110 -11.89 -6.83 -4.77
C ASN A 110 -12.12 -5.40 -4.31
N MET A 111 -12.28 -4.46 -5.25
CA MET A 111 -12.54 -3.04 -4.92
C MET A 111 -13.78 -2.85 -4.04
N ILE A 112 -14.80 -3.70 -4.16
CA ILE A 112 -15.99 -3.66 -3.30
C ILE A 112 -15.62 -3.94 -1.83
N ASP A 113 -14.80 -4.96 -1.58
CA ASP A 113 -14.35 -5.32 -0.24
C ASP A 113 -13.44 -4.23 0.35
N ILE A 114 -12.60 -3.63 -0.49
CA ILE A 114 -11.73 -2.50 -0.12
C ILE A 114 -12.57 -1.31 0.34
N VAL A 115 -13.57 -0.90 -0.44
CA VAL A 115 -14.47 0.20 -0.06
C VAL A 115 -15.19 -0.12 1.25
N ALA A 116 -15.76 -1.33 1.37
CA ALA A 116 -16.44 -1.75 2.59
C ALA A 116 -15.54 -1.68 3.84
N ASN A 117 -14.28 -2.10 3.72
CA ASN A 117 -13.31 -2.00 4.81
C ASN A 117 -12.99 -0.54 5.15
N LEU A 118 -12.80 0.32 4.15
CA LEU A 118 -12.43 1.72 4.38
C LEU A 118 -13.60 2.57 4.92
N GLU A 119 -14.84 2.21 4.61
CA GLU A 119 -16.04 2.92 5.10
C GLU A 119 -16.52 2.45 6.47
N LYS A 120 -16.18 1.22 6.88
CA LYS A 120 -16.62 0.64 8.16
C LYS A 120 -16.34 1.55 9.37
N PRO A 121 -15.16 2.16 9.53
CA PRO A 121 -14.87 3.03 10.68
C PRO A 121 -15.63 4.36 10.66
N LEU A 122 -16.12 4.80 9.49
CA LEU A 122 -16.87 6.05 9.34
C LEU A 122 -18.35 5.91 9.74
N SER A 123 -18.80 4.67 9.92
CA SER A 123 -20.18 4.33 10.27
C SER A 123 -20.37 4.08 11.77
N LEU A 124 -19.32 4.30 12.57
CA LEU A 124 -19.29 4.19 14.03
C LEU A 124 -19.32 5.58 14.68
#